data_AF-A0A098YU57-F1
#
_entry.id   AF-A0A098YU57-F1
#
_cell.length_a   1.000
_cell.length_b   1.000
_cell.length_c   1.000
_cell.angle_alpha   90.00
_cell.angle_beta   90.00
_cell.angle_gamma   90.00
#
_symmetry.space_group_name_H-M   'P 1'
#
loop_
_entity.id
_entity.type
_entity.pdbx_description
1 polymer ?
#
loop_
_entity_poly.entity_id
_entity_poly.type
_entity_poly.pdbx_seq_one_letter_code
_entity_poly.pdbx_strand_id
1 'polypeptide(L)'
;MTDRKQLASLFKQHYREMYRLASIMLHDDAESKDIVHDVFAYILESGKDLKADTAVAYLMTSVRNRCLNRIRNMEIQERVERLYLLDQELEQCQEPRKLEEEIKALEKELERIQPPRCREILLMHYHAKRTFKEIAQMMGISETAVYKHLRHAMKQLREQLKKGRNGKD
;
A
#
# COMPACT_ATOMS: atom_id res chain seq x y z
N MET A 1 4.24 -32.54 -21.27
CA MET A 1 4.98 -32.01 -20.11
C MET A 1 6.44 -31.95 -20.53
N THR A 2 7.09 -30.80 -20.41
CA THR A 2 8.51 -30.67 -20.79
C THR A 2 9.37 -31.52 -19.85
N ASP A 3 9.96 -32.59 -20.38
CA ASP A 3 10.84 -33.48 -19.61
C ASP A 3 12.17 -32.76 -19.27
N ARG A 4 12.83 -33.19 -18.18
CA ARG A 4 14.08 -32.61 -17.66
C ARG A 4 15.18 -32.51 -18.73
N LYS A 5 15.27 -33.49 -19.64
CA LYS A 5 16.24 -33.47 -20.75
C LYS A 5 15.96 -32.34 -21.74
N GLN A 6 14.69 -32.14 -22.09
CA GLN A 6 14.27 -31.06 -22.99
C GLN A 6 14.51 -29.69 -22.34
N LEU A 7 14.19 -29.56 -21.04
CA LEU A 7 14.44 -28.33 -20.29
C LEU A 7 15.93 -28.00 -20.18
N ALA A 8 16.79 -28.99 -19.93
CA ALA A 8 18.23 -28.81 -19.89
C ALA A 8 18.81 -28.39 -21.26
N SER A 9 18.24 -28.88 -22.36
CA SER A 9 18.60 -28.44 -23.71
C SER A 9 18.22 -26.97 -23.94
N LEU A 10 16.98 -26.60 -23.61
CA LEU A 10 16.50 -25.21 -23.69
C LEU A 10 17.35 -24.26 -22.84
N PHE A 11 17.73 -24.69 -21.64
CA PHE A 11 18.64 -23.95 -20.77
C PHE A 11 19.98 -23.69 -21.47
N LYS A 12 20.66 -24.75 -21.91
CA LYS A 12 21.97 -24.61 -22.57
C LYS A 12 21.92 -23.73 -23.81
N GLN A 13 20.83 -23.80 -24.57
CA GLN A 13 20.68 -23.06 -25.82
C GLN A 13 20.36 -21.57 -25.59
N HIS A 14 19.48 -21.25 -24.63
CA HIS A 14 18.93 -19.89 -24.50
C HIS A 14 19.43 -19.11 -23.28
N TYR A 15 20.13 -19.75 -22.34
CA TYR A 15 20.60 -19.08 -21.12
C TYR A 15 21.36 -17.79 -21.42
N ARG A 16 22.28 -17.80 -22.38
CA ARG A 16 23.11 -16.63 -22.71
C ARG A 16 22.29 -15.45 -23.22
N GLU A 17 21.28 -15.71 -24.04
CA GLU A 17 20.39 -14.67 -24.59
C GLU A 17 19.45 -14.11 -23.52
N MET A 18 18.89 -15.00 -22.70
CA MET A 18 18.06 -14.64 -21.55
C MET A 18 18.82 -13.80 -20.54
N TYR A 19 20.04 -14.22 -20.18
CA TYR A 19 20.92 -13.47 -19.27
C TYR A 19 21.29 -12.11 -19.85
N ARG A 20 21.67 -12.04 -21.13
CA ARG A 20 22.00 -10.76 -21.78
C ARG A 20 20.82 -9.78 -21.75
N LEU A 21 19.60 -10.26 -22.00
CA LEU A 21 18.39 -9.44 -21.89
C LEU A 21 18.21 -8.94 -20.46
N ALA A 22 18.32 -9.81 -19.46
CA ALA A 22 18.18 -9.44 -18.06
C ALA A 22 19.25 -8.41 -17.64
N SER A 23 20.51 -8.61 -18.03
CA SER A 23 21.62 -7.68 -17.73
C SER A 23 21.41 -6.30 -18.33
N ILE A 24 20.89 -6.21 -19.56
CA ILE A 24 20.57 -4.91 -20.19
C ILE A 24 19.42 -4.20 -19.45
N MET A 25 18.48 -4.95 -18.87
CA MET A 25 17.34 -4.35 -18.17
C MET A 25 17.65 -3.98 -16.72
N LEU A 26 18.40 -4.83 -16.01
CA LEU A 26 18.60 -4.72 -14.57
C LEU A 26 19.94 -4.07 -14.18
N HIS A 27 20.94 -4.10 -15.07
CA HIS A 27 22.29 -3.60 -14.79
C HIS A 27 22.94 -4.21 -13.53
N ASP A 28 22.48 -5.39 -13.11
CA ASP A 28 22.97 -6.17 -11.97
C ASP A 28 23.15 -7.62 -12.38
N ASP A 29 24.37 -8.13 -12.25
CA ASP A 29 24.74 -9.47 -12.71
C ASP A 29 24.14 -10.60 -11.86
N ALA A 30 23.97 -10.38 -10.55
CA ALA A 30 23.43 -11.39 -9.65
C ALA A 30 21.93 -11.55 -9.89
N GLU A 31 21.19 -10.43 -9.88
CA GLU A 31 19.75 -10.39 -10.16
C GLU A 31 19.44 -10.92 -11.57
N SER A 32 20.28 -10.60 -12.56
CA SER A 32 20.10 -11.11 -13.92
C SER A 32 20.19 -12.63 -13.99
N LYS A 33 21.10 -13.25 -13.22
CA LYS A 33 21.21 -14.72 -13.16
C LYS A 33 20.02 -15.33 -12.45
N ASP A 34 19.59 -14.72 -11.33
CA ASP A 34 18.47 -15.20 -10.54
C ASP A 34 17.16 -15.17 -11.32
N ILE A 35 16.89 -14.09 -12.07
CA ILE A 35 15.73 -14.01 -12.96
C ILE A 35 15.70 -15.17 -13.96
N VAL A 36 16.84 -15.49 -14.57
CA VAL A 36 16.91 -16.59 -15.55
C VAL A 36 16.68 -17.93 -14.84
N HIS A 37 17.32 -18.17 -13.70
CA HIS A 37 17.10 -19.38 -12.90
C HIS A 37 15.64 -19.56 -12.50
N ASP A 38 15.01 -18.50 -12.02
CA ASP A 38 13.60 -18.47 -11.61
C ASP A 38 12.64 -18.83 -12.75
N VAL A 39 12.92 -18.41 -13.98
CA VAL A 39 12.11 -18.81 -15.15
C VAL A 39 12.17 -20.32 -15.33
N PHE A 40 13.35 -20.93 -15.25
CA PHE A 40 13.52 -22.37 -15.41
C PHE A 40 12.97 -23.16 -14.22
N ALA A 41 13.15 -22.68 -12.99
CA ALA A 41 12.56 -23.26 -11.78
C ALA A 41 11.03 -23.29 -11.90
N TYR A 42 10.43 -22.16 -12.31
CA TYR A 42 8.98 -22.08 -12.52
C TYR A 42 8.48 -23.04 -13.59
N ILE A 43 9.19 -23.20 -14.72
CA ILE A 43 8.79 -24.15 -15.77
C ILE A 43 8.84 -25.59 -15.24
N LEU A 44 9.87 -25.92 -14.45
CA LEU A 44 10.03 -27.24 -13.83
C LEU A 44 8.90 -27.55 -12.84
N GLU A 45 8.54 -26.59 -11.98
CA GLU A 45 7.49 -26.75 -10.97
C GLU A 45 6.07 -26.74 -11.54
N SER A 46 5.82 -25.87 -12.54
CA SER A 46 4.49 -25.73 -13.14
C SER A 46 4.10 -26.88 -14.06
N GLY A 47 5.03 -27.77 -14.41
CA GLY A 47 4.79 -28.87 -15.35
C GLY A 47 4.39 -28.41 -16.75
N LYS A 48 4.73 -27.17 -17.10
CA LYS A 48 4.31 -26.53 -18.35
C LYS A 48 4.88 -27.29 -19.56
N ASP A 49 4.06 -27.42 -20.59
CA ASP A 49 4.46 -28.07 -21.84
C ASP A 49 4.88 -27.02 -22.88
N LEU A 50 6.18 -26.79 -22.99
CA LEU A 50 6.77 -25.90 -23.98
C LEU A 50 6.93 -26.61 -25.32
N LYS A 51 6.13 -26.20 -26.31
CA LYS A 51 6.32 -26.59 -27.70
C LYS A 51 7.55 -25.87 -28.26
N ALA A 52 8.39 -26.59 -29.00
CA ALA A 52 9.65 -26.08 -29.55
C ALA A 52 9.50 -24.74 -30.27
N ASP A 53 8.48 -24.61 -31.12
CA ASP A 53 8.21 -23.43 -31.94
C ASP A 53 7.89 -22.17 -31.11
N THR A 54 7.41 -22.35 -29.88
CA THR A 54 6.99 -21.25 -28.99
C THR A 54 7.92 -21.06 -27.80
N ALA A 55 8.87 -21.98 -27.59
CA ALA A 55 9.69 -22.02 -26.39
C ALA A 55 10.54 -20.76 -26.25
N VAL A 56 11.18 -20.32 -27.33
CA VAL A 56 12.06 -19.13 -27.33
C VAL A 56 11.28 -17.87 -27.00
N ALA A 57 10.17 -17.63 -27.71
CA ALA A 57 9.32 -16.46 -27.48
C ALA A 57 8.80 -16.43 -26.04
N TYR A 58 8.42 -17.59 -25.50
CA TYR A 58 7.96 -17.72 -24.13
C TYR A 58 9.07 -17.41 -23.11
N LEU A 59 10.28 -17.96 -23.30
CA LEU A 59 11.42 -17.76 -22.40
C LEU A 59 11.82 -16.27 -22.34
N MET A 60 11.96 -15.64 -23.51
CA MET A 60 12.33 -14.21 -23.59
C MET A 60 11.24 -13.31 -22.99
N THR A 61 9.97 -13.62 -23.23
CA THR A 61 8.85 -12.88 -22.65
C THR A 61 8.82 -13.05 -21.12
N SER A 62 9.07 -14.25 -20.63
CA SER A 62 9.07 -14.56 -19.19
C SER A 62 10.19 -13.81 -18.46
N VAL A 63 11.39 -13.78 -19.02
CA VAL A 63 12.52 -13.00 -18.50
C VAL A 63 12.17 -11.52 -18.48
N ARG A 64 11.72 -10.96 -19.61
CA ARG A 64 11.33 -9.55 -19.71
C ARG A 64 10.32 -9.16 -18.64
N ASN A 65 9.26 -9.95 -18.47
CA ASN A 65 8.20 -9.67 -17.51
C ASN A 65 8.71 -9.72 -16.06
N ARG A 66 9.58 -10.68 -15.73
CA ARG A 66 10.19 -10.76 -14.41
C ARG A 66 11.14 -9.57 -14.16
N CYS A 67 11.94 -9.17 -15.14
CA CYS A 67 12.77 -7.97 -15.04
C CYS A 67 11.91 -6.71 -14.80
N LEU A 68 10.83 -6.52 -15.56
CA LEU A 68 9.90 -5.39 -15.36
C LEU A 68 9.27 -5.39 -13.97
N ASN A 69 8.90 -6.56 -13.45
CA ASN A 69 8.36 -6.68 -12.10
C ASN A 69 9.44 -6.34 -11.05
N ARG A 70 10.69 -6.77 -11.25
CA ARG A 70 11.79 -6.43 -10.34
C ARG A 70 12.06 -4.94 -10.30
N ILE A 71 12.14 -4.29 -11.46
CA ILE A 71 12.31 -2.83 -11.59
C ILE A 71 11.19 -2.09 -10.87
N ARG A 72 9.92 -2.48 -11.12
CA ARG A 72 8.77 -1.89 -10.43
C ARG A 72 8.87 -2.03 -8.91
N ASN A 73 9.31 -3.19 -8.42
CA ASN A 73 9.45 -3.42 -6.98
C ASN A 73 10.57 -2.56 -6.37
N MET A 74 11.70 -2.37 -7.08
CA MET A 74 12.78 -1.47 -6.65
C MET A 74 12.27 -0.02 -6.56
N GLU A 75 11.56 0.48 -7.59
CA GLU A 75 10.98 1.83 -7.57
C GLU A 75 9.98 2.03 -6.41
N ILE A 76 9.17 1.02 -6.12
CA ILE A 76 8.25 1.03 -4.98
C ILE A 76 9.03 1.07 -3.66
N GLN A 77 10.07 0.24 -3.51
CA GLN A 77 10.91 0.22 -2.31
C GLN A 77 11.58 1.58 -2.08
N GLU A 78 12.20 2.15 -3.10
CA GLU A 78 12.79 3.50 -3.00
C GLU A 78 11.74 4.56 -2.65
N ARG A 79 10.53 4.46 -3.18
CA ARG A 79 9.45 5.38 -2.83
C ARG A 79 9.02 5.24 -1.37
N VAL A 80 8.96 4.01 -0.86
CA VAL A 80 8.64 3.74 0.55
C VAL A 80 9.75 4.25 1.47
N GLU A 81 11.03 4.03 1.12
CA GLU A 81 12.17 4.56 1.87
C GLU A 81 12.16 6.09 1.91
N ARG A 82 11.87 6.77 0.79
CA ARG A 82 11.71 8.23 0.77
C ARG A 82 10.57 8.72 1.65
N LEU A 83 9.44 7.99 1.69
CA LEU A 83 8.33 8.33 2.58
C LEU A 83 8.71 8.12 4.05
N TYR A 84 9.47 7.08 4.37
CA TYR A 84 9.94 6.82 5.73
C TYR A 84 10.92 7.89 6.22
N LEU A 85 11.83 8.33 5.36
CA LEU A 85 12.72 9.47 5.64
C LEU A 85 11.93 10.77 5.85
N LEU A 86 10.91 11.02 5.03
CA LEU A 86 10.02 12.16 5.19
C LEU A 86 9.24 12.10 6.51
N ASP A 87 8.76 10.93 6.91
CA ASP A 87 8.07 10.74 8.20
C ASP A 87 9.02 11.00 9.38
N GLN A 88 10.28 10.57 9.31
CA GLN A 88 11.30 10.88 10.32
C GLN A 88 11.63 12.38 10.41
N GLU A 89 11.70 13.08 9.27
CA GLU A 89 11.90 14.53 9.25
C GLU A 89 10.69 15.27 9.82
N LEU A 90 9.46 14.78 9.57
CA LEU A 90 8.24 15.32 10.17
C LEU A 90 8.19 15.12 11.69
N GLU A 91 8.61 13.96 12.20
CA GLU A 91 8.71 13.70 13.65
C GLU A 91 9.74 14.63 14.33
N GLN A 92 10.83 14.98 13.65
CA GLN A 92 11.84 15.91 14.18
C GLN A 92 11.42 17.38 14.10
N CYS A 93 10.47 17.73 13.21
CA CYS A 93 9.97 19.10 13.05
C CYS A 93 8.84 19.51 14.02
N GLN A 94 8.30 18.58 14.81
CA GLN A 94 7.27 18.88 15.80
C GLN A 94 7.90 19.27 17.14
N GLU A 95 7.95 20.57 17.44
CA GLU A 95 8.20 21.00 18.82
C GLU A 95 7.05 20.50 19.70
N PRO A 96 7.32 19.78 20.81
CA PRO A 96 6.29 19.15 21.64
C PRO A 96 5.23 20.13 22.15
N ARG A 97 5.58 21.41 22.33
CA ARG A 97 4.64 22.48 22.69
C ARG A 97 3.60 22.78 21.62
N LYS A 98 3.97 22.74 20.33
CA LYS A 98 3.04 23.00 19.23
C LYS A 98 2.00 21.88 19.09
N LEU A 99 2.42 20.63 19.29
CA LEU A 99 1.52 19.49 19.28
C LEU A 99 0.49 19.56 20.42
N GLU A 100 0.91 19.93 21.63
CA GLU A 100 -0.01 20.12 22.76
C GLU A 100 -1.04 21.23 22.51
N GLU A 101 -0.63 22.33 21.89
CA GLU A 101 -1.53 23.43 21.51
C GLU A 101 -2.53 23.02 20.44
N GLU A 102 -2.11 22.23 19.44
CA GLU A 102 -2.98 21.69 18.40
C GLU A 102 -3.99 20.68 18.95
N ILE A 103 -3.57 19.81 19.87
CA ILE A 103 -4.46 18.87 20.56
C ILE A 103 -5.52 19.63 21.36
N LYS A 104 -5.11 20.63 22.17
CA LYS A 104 -6.05 21.47 22.94
C LYS A 104 -7.02 22.23 22.04
N ALA A 105 -6.55 22.72 20.89
CA ALA A 105 -7.41 23.39 19.91
C ALA A 105 -8.45 22.42 19.34
N LEU A 106 -8.06 21.18 19.03
CA LEU A 106 -8.97 20.16 18.53
C LEU A 106 -10.01 19.73 19.58
N GLU A 107 -9.60 19.56 20.84
CA GLU A 107 -10.51 19.28 21.96
C GLU A 107 -11.59 20.36 22.10
N LYS A 108 -11.20 21.64 21.99
CA LYS A 108 -12.13 22.77 22.04
C LYS A 108 -13.15 22.76 20.90
N GLU A 109 -12.75 22.37 19.69
CA GLU A 109 -13.71 22.24 18.57
C GLU A 109 -14.63 21.03 18.76
N LEU A 110 -14.12 19.91 19.26
CA LEU A 110 -14.96 18.75 19.61
C LEU A 110 -16.04 19.11 20.62
N GLU A 111 -15.72 19.93 21.64
CA GLU A 111 -16.69 20.40 22.63
C GLU A 111 -17.84 21.21 22.03
N ARG A 112 -17.61 21.93 20.94
CA ARG A 112 -18.60 22.78 20.27
C ARG A 112 -19.60 22.01 19.41
N ILE A 113 -19.38 20.72 19.19
CA ILE A 113 -20.31 19.88 18.41
C ILE A 113 -21.66 19.78 19.13
N GLN A 114 -22.73 20.16 18.44
CA GLN A 114 -24.09 20.09 18.95
C GLN A 114 -24.99 19.20 18.07
N PRO A 115 -26.03 18.56 18.62
CA PRO A 115 -26.27 18.34 20.04
C PRO A 115 -25.18 17.44 20.68
N PRO A 116 -25.06 17.39 22.02
CA PRO A 116 -24.01 16.64 22.72
C PRO A 116 -23.98 15.15 22.34
N ARG A 117 -25.16 14.60 22.00
CA ARG A 117 -25.31 13.22 21.53
C ARG A 117 -24.51 12.92 20.24
N CYS A 118 -24.35 13.92 19.37
CA CYS A 118 -23.53 13.79 18.16
C CYS A 118 -22.04 13.67 18.51
N ARG A 119 -21.57 14.46 19.48
CA ARG A 119 -20.20 14.40 19.99
C ARG A 119 -19.92 13.05 20.68
N GLU A 120 -20.83 12.61 21.53
CA GLU A 120 -20.72 11.34 22.25
C GLU A 120 -20.61 10.15 21.29
N ILE A 121 -21.50 10.08 20.29
CA ILE A 121 -21.47 9.03 19.26
C ILE A 121 -20.16 9.09 18.44
N LEU A 122 -19.67 10.29 18.13
CA LEU A 122 -18.40 10.47 17.42
C LEU A 122 -17.20 9.95 18.23
N LEU A 123 -17.15 10.25 19.54
CA LEU A 123 -16.11 9.73 20.43
C LEU A 123 -16.20 8.21 20.59
N MET A 124 -17.40 7.65 20.76
CA MET A 124 -17.58 6.19 20.84
C MET A 124 -17.06 5.49 19.57
N HIS A 125 -17.30 6.05 18.40
CA HIS A 125 -16.88 5.45 17.14
C HIS A 125 -15.37 5.63 16.88
N TYR A 126 -14.84 6.84 16.98
CA TYR A 126 -13.47 7.14 16.54
C TYR A 126 -12.42 6.93 17.63
N HIS A 127 -12.76 7.21 18.90
CA HIS A 127 -11.86 7.03 20.05
C HIS A 127 -11.99 5.64 20.65
N ALA A 128 -13.21 5.21 20.99
CA ALA A 128 -13.45 3.89 21.59
C ALA A 128 -13.62 2.74 20.57
N LYS A 129 -13.46 3.02 19.26
CA LYS A 129 -13.51 2.05 18.15
C LYS A 129 -14.77 1.18 18.11
N ARG A 130 -15.90 1.68 18.60
CA ARG A 130 -17.18 0.95 18.61
C ARG A 130 -17.83 0.93 17.23
N THR A 131 -18.45 -0.20 16.90
CA THR A 131 -19.25 -0.37 15.69
C THR A 131 -20.60 0.37 15.81
N PHE A 132 -21.26 0.63 14.69
CA PHE A 132 -22.56 1.31 14.70
C PHE A 132 -23.61 0.51 15.46
N LYS A 133 -23.57 -0.81 15.35
CA LYS A 133 -24.43 -1.74 16.08
C LYS A 133 -24.25 -1.63 17.59
N GLU A 134 -23.00 -1.64 18.08
CA GLU A 134 -22.71 -1.49 19.51
C GLU A 134 -23.19 -0.13 20.03
N ILE A 135 -22.95 0.96 19.30
CA ILE A 135 -23.38 2.31 19.68
C ILE A 135 -24.91 2.41 19.68
N ALA A 136 -25.57 1.85 18.67
CA ALA A 136 -27.03 1.80 18.57
C ALA A 136 -27.65 1.11 19.79
N GLN A 137 -27.07 -0.03 20.19
CA GLN A 137 -27.49 -0.76 21.39
C GLN A 137 -27.27 0.04 22.68
N MET A 138 -26.07 0.62 22.87
CA MET A 138 -25.75 1.42 24.06
C MET A 138 -26.64 2.66 24.20
N MET A 139 -26.98 3.30 23.07
CA MET A 139 -27.71 4.57 23.05
C MET A 139 -29.22 4.40 22.86
N GLY A 140 -29.73 3.17 22.70
CA GLY A 140 -31.15 2.89 22.47
C GLY A 140 -31.71 3.51 21.18
N ILE A 141 -30.94 3.53 20.11
CA ILE A 141 -31.33 4.10 18.80
C ILE A 141 -31.04 3.13 17.64
N SER A 142 -31.49 3.45 16.44
CA SER A 142 -31.16 2.65 15.25
C SER A 142 -29.74 2.94 14.74
N GLU A 143 -29.11 1.97 14.07
CA GLU A 143 -27.82 2.17 13.39
C GLU A 143 -27.89 3.31 12.35
N THR A 144 -29.05 3.50 11.71
CA THR A 144 -29.29 4.63 10.80
C THR A 144 -29.26 5.97 11.54
N ALA A 145 -29.78 6.05 12.77
CA ALA A 145 -29.69 7.25 13.60
C ALA A 145 -28.24 7.51 14.04
N VAL A 146 -27.47 6.47 14.39
CA VAL A 146 -26.01 6.57 14.66
C VAL A 146 -25.29 7.19 13.46
N TYR A 147 -25.52 6.68 12.25
CA TYR A 147 -24.93 7.22 11.03
C TYR A 147 -25.30 8.70 10.80
N LYS A 148 -26.59 9.07 11.01
CA LYS A 148 -27.03 10.47 10.87
C LYS A 148 -26.33 11.40 11.88
N HIS A 149 -26.21 10.98 13.14
CA HIS A 149 -25.49 11.73 14.17
C HIS A 149 -24.01 11.89 13.84
N LEU A 150 -23.33 10.82 13.41
CA LEU A 150 -21.93 10.87 12.97
C LEU A 150 -21.73 11.83 11.79
N ARG A 151 -22.57 11.72 10.77
CA ARG A 151 -22.50 12.60 9.59
C ARG A 151 -22.69 14.06 9.99
N HIS A 152 -23.61 14.34 10.91
CA HIS A 152 -23.85 15.69 11.42
C HIS A 152 -22.66 16.23 12.22
N ALA A 153 -22.11 15.43 13.14
CA ALA A 153 -20.94 15.77 13.94
C ALA A 153 -19.71 16.08 13.06
N MET A 154 -19.42 15.21 12.08
CA MET A 154 -18.31 15.38 11.15
C MET A 154 -18.47 16.61 10.26
N LYS A 155 -19.70 16.96 9.87
CA LYS A 155 -19.95 18.19 9.11
C LYS A 155 -19.60 19.43 9.93
N GLN A 156 -20.05 19.50 11.18
CA GLN A 156 -19.75 20.63 12.07
C GLN A 156 -18.26 20.76 12.34
N LEU A 157 -17.58 19.66 12.65
CA LEU A 157 -16.16 19.66 12.92
C LEU A 157 -15.36 20.17 11.70
N ARG A 158 -15.73 19.76 10.49
CA ARG A 158 -15.11 20.29 9.25
C ARG A 158 -15.35 21.79 9.06
N GLU A 159 -16.53 22.29 9.36
CA GLU A 159 -16.86 23.72 9.24
C GLU A 159 -16.10 24.56 10.28
N GLN A 160 -16.02 24.07 11.52
CA GLN A 160 -15.27 24.67 12.61
C GLN A 160 -13.77 24.78 12.30
N LEU A 161 -13.16 23.68 11.83
CA LEU A 161 -11.74 23.65 11.46
C LEU A 161 -11.42 24.53 10.25
N LYS A 162 -12.35 24.68 9.30
CA LYS A 162 -12.19 25.64 8.18
C LYS A 162 -12.21 27.08 8.67
N LYS A 163 -13.12 27.44 9.58
CA LYS A 163 -13.19 28.80 10.15
C LYS A 163 -11.96 29.12 11.01
N GLY A 164 -11.45 28.14 11.78
CA GLY A 164 -10.24 28.30 12.59
C GLY A 164 -8.95 28.51 11.77
N ARG A 165 -8.92 28.05 10.51
CA ARG A 165 -7.80 28.29 9.58
C ARG A 165 -7.82 29.67 8.94
N ASN A 166 -8.99 30.25 8.67
CA ASN A 166 -9.13 31.57 8.04
C ASN A 166 -8.96 32.77 9.00
N GLY A 167 -8.69 32.53 10.29
CA GLY A 167 -8.48 33.58 11.31
C GLY A 167 -7.03 33.69 11.79
N LYS A 168 -6.09 33.04 11.10
CA LYS A 168 -4.64 33.07 11.38
C LYS A 168 -3.82 33.79 10.29
N ASP A 169 -4.50 34.46 9.34
CA ASP A 169 -3.86 35.34 8.34
C ASP A 169 -3.87 36.80 8.81
#